data_AF-A0A4Q7EH26-F1
#
_entry.id   AF-A0A4Q7EH26-F1
#
_cell.length_a   1.000
_cell.length_b   1.000
_cell.length_c   1.000
_cell.angle_alpha   90.00
_cell.angle_beta   90.00
_cell.angle_gamma   90.00
#
_symmetry.space_group_name_H-M   'P 1'
#
loop_
_entity.id
_entity.type
_entity.pdbx_description
1 polymer ?
#
loop_
_entity_poly.entity_id
_entity_poly.type
_entity_poly.pdbx_seq_one_letter_code
_entity_poly.pdbx_strand_id
1 'polypeptide(L)'
;MTFSLVLMGLTIHVLVWEKLPDWGTWFTKLIERLPAPLAYLYSAWHCPYCFGFWIALALQLLTGVYTLPELAALTETFGLAGTIMAMSLDALVTALLIMVGSLALRALALPAIKGFELTQTFKAGMSQAQSTQEQQHDNA
;
A
#
# COMPACT_ATOMS: atom_id res chain seq x y z
N MET A 1 -10.96 -0.94 18.99
CA MET A 1 -10.24 -1.31 17.75
C MET A 1 -8.85 -0.74 17.77
N THR A 2 -7.85 -1.50 17.34
CA THR A 2 -6.47 -1.03 17.22
C THR A 2 -6.08 -0.96 15.74
N PHE A 3 -5.45 0.13 15.31
CA PHE A 3 -5.02 0.30 13.92
C PHE A 3 -3.54 -0.03 13.70
N SER A 4 -2.81 -0.39 14.76
CA SER A 4 -1.37 -0.67 14.69
C SER A 4 -1.06 -1.79 13.70
N LEU A 5 -1.82 -2.88 13.75
CA LEU A 5 -1.69 -4.00 12.81
C LEU A 5 -1.96 -3.60 11.37
N VAL A 6 -3.04 -2.85 11.17
CA VAL A 6 -3.44 -2.33 9.85
C VAL A 6 -2.34 -1.45 9.26
N LEU A 7 -1.80 -0.52 10.06
CA LEU A 7 -0.75 0.39 9.61
C LEU A 7 0.55 -0.34 9.29
N MET A 8 0.97 -1.30 10.13
CA MET A 8 2.15 -2.13 9.86
C MET A 8 1.96 -2.97 8.59
N GLY A 9 0.81 -3.64 8.45
CA GLY A 9 0.52 -4.43 7.25
C GLY A 9 0.47 -3.57 5.99
N LEU A 10 -0.14 -2.38 6.07
CA LEU A 10 -0.22 -1.43 4.97
C LEU A 10 1.16 -0.90 4.57
N THR A 11 2.02 -0.52 5.52
CA THR A 11 3.37 -0.03 5.21
C THR A 11 4.23 -1.11 4.59
N ILE A 12 4.13 -2.36 5.05
CA ILE A 12 4.83 -3.49 4.44
C ILE A 12 4.32 -3.72 3.01
N HIS A 13 3.00 -3.70 2.80
CA HIS A 13 2.43 -3.86 1.46
C HIS A 13 2.92 -2.76 0.51
N VAL A 14 2.88 -1.50 0.92
CA VAL A 14 3.39 -0.37 0.11
C VAL A 14 4.89 -0.52 -0.15
N LEU A 15 5.67 -0.90 0.85
CA LEU A 15 7.11 -1.08 0.69
C LEU A 15 7.42 -2.16 -0.34
N VAL A 16 6.84 -3.35 -0.20
CA VAL A 16 7.19 -4.51 -1.02
C VAL A 16 6.65 -4.40 -2.45
N TRP A 17 5.43 -3.89 -2.64
CA TRP A 17 4.81 -3.86 -3.97
C TRP A 17 4.89 -2.51 -4.69
N GLU A 18 4.97 -1.38 -3.97
CA GLU A 18 5.04 -0.06 -4.61
C GLU A 18 6.42 0.58 -4.58
N LYS A 19 7.26 0.31 -3.57
CA LYS A 19 8.57 0.99 -3.44
C LYS A 19 9.78 0.12 -3.79
N LEU A 20 9.75 -1.16 -3.44
CA LEU A 20 10.87 -2.07 -3.71
C LEU A 20 11.18 -2.25 -5.19
N PRO A 21 10.19 -2.35 -6.10
CA PRO A 21 10.45 -2.41 -7.54
C PRO A 21 11.18 -1.18 -8.09
N ASP A 22 10.95 -0.01 -7.51
CA ASP A 22 11.55 1.26 -7.92
C ASP A 22 12.98 1.47 -7.36
N TRP A 23 13.35 0.76 -6.29
CA TRP A 23 14.64 0.91 -5.60
C TRP A 23 15.85 0.32 -6.34
N GLY A 24 15.64 -0.32 -7.50
CA GLY A 24 16.71 -0.68 -8.44
C GLY A 24 16.53 -2.03 -9.12
N THR A 25 17.33 -2.28 -10.16
CA THR A 25 17.24 -3.49 -11.00
C THR A 25 17.60 -4.79 -10.28
N TRP A 26 18.19 -4.73 -9.08
CA TRP A 26 18.59 -5.91 -8.32
C TRP A 26 17.37 -6.70 -7.82
N PHE A 27 16.30 -6.03 -7.41
CA PHE A 27 15.09 -6.69 -6.91
C PHE A 27 14.33 -7.36 -8.06
N THR A 28 14.19 -6.66 -9.19
CA THR A 28 13.59 -7.23 -10.40
C THR A 28 14.35 -8.47 -10.86
N LYS A 29 15.69 -8.44 -10.88
CA LYS A 29 16.54 -9.60 -11.17
C LYS A 29 16.38 -10.74 -10.15
N LEU A 30 16.17 -10.42 -8.87
CA LEU A 30 15.93 -11.42 -7.84
C LEU A 30 14.60 -12.15 -8.11
N ILE A 31 13.54 -11.41 -8.43
CA ILE A 31 12.23 -11.97 -8.76
C ILE A 31 12.28 -12.81 -10.05
N GLU A 32 13.03 -12.38 -11.06
CA GLU A 32 13.23 -13.16 -12.28
C GLU A 32 13.97 -14.48 -12.04
N ARG A 33 14.77 -14.56 -10.97
CA ARG A 33 15.52 -15.76 -10.57
C ARG A 33 14.77 -16.64 -9.57
N LEU A 34 13.57 -16.25 -9.14
CA LEU A 34 12.76 -17.05 -8.22
C LEU A 34 12.28 -18.34 -8.90
N PRO A 35 12.30 -19.48 -8.18
CA PRO A 35 11.71 -20.71 -8.68
C PRO A 35 10.20 -20.54 -8.91
N ALA A 36 9.65 -21.24 -9.91
CA ALA A 36 8.26 -21.12 -10.36
C ALA A 36 7.19 -20.96 -9.25
N PRO A 37 7.18 -21.74 -8.15
CA PRO A 37 6.17 -21.59 -7.11
C PRO A 37 6.26 -20.25 -6.36
N LEU A 38 7.47 -19.75 -6.10
CA LEU A 38 7.67 -18.47 -5.41
C LEU A 38 7.31 -17.28 -6.32
N ALA A 39 7.65 -17.37 -7.61
CA ALA A 39 7.27 -16.36 -8.58
C ALA A 39 5.74 -16.26 -8.73
N TYR A 40 5.05 -17.41 -8.71
CA TYR A 40 3.58 -17.46 -8.66
C TYR A 40 3.03 -16.84 -7.37
N LEU A 41 3.61 -17.17 -6.22
CA LEU A 41 3.14 -16.62 -4.94
C LEU A 41 3.29 -15.09 -4.90
N TYR A 42 4.42 -14.56 -5.38
CA TYR A 42 4.66 -13.13 -5.46
C TYR A 42 3.63 -12.41 -6.34
N SER A 43 3.32 -12.96 -7.52
CA SER A 43 2.34 -12.35 -8.44
C SER A 43 0.91 -12.45 -7.90
N ALA A 44 0.53 -13.59 -7.32
CA ALA A 44 -0.79 -13.79 -6.71
C ALA A 44 -1.02 -12.90 -5.49
N TRP A 45 0.02 -12.62 -4.70
CA TRP A 45 -0.07 -11.80 -3.49
C TRP A 45 0.04 -10.29 -3.74
N HIS A 46 0.12 -9.82 -4.98
CA HIS A 46 0.03 -8.38 -5.28
C HIS A 46 -1.35 -7.78 -4.95
N CYS A 47 -2.36 -8.63 -4.76
CA CYS A 47 -3.66 -8.23 -4.25
C CYS A 47 -3.53 -7.77 -2.77
N PRO A 48 -3.88 -6.51 -2.42
CA PRO A 48 -3.68 -5.97 -1.06
C PRO A 48 -4.50 -6.70 0.00
N TYR A 49 -5.66 -7.25 -0.36
CA TYR A 49 -6.46 -8.10 0.51
C TYR A 49 -5.78 -9.47 0.75
N CYS A 50 -5.25 -10.08 -0.32
CA CYS A 50 -4.67 -11.41 -0.30
C CYS A 50 -3.37 -11.42 0.51
N PHE A 51 -2.48 -10.47 0.26
CA PHE A 51 -1.31 -10.25 1.10
C PHE A 51 -1.71 -9.82 2.51
N GLY A 52 -2.68 -8.91 2.62
CA GLY A 52 -3.18 -8.36 3.88
C GLY A 52 -3.61 -9.44 4.87
N PHE A 53 -4.25 -10.51 4.40
CA PHE A 53 -4.66 -11.63 5.24
C PHE A 53 -3.46 -12.38 5.84
N TRP A 54 -2.50 -12.76 5.00
CA TRP A 54 -1.32 -13.52 5.45
C TRP A 54 -0.41 -12.69 6.35
N ILE A 55 -0.19 -11.41 6.01
CA ILE A 55 0.64 -10.55 6.84
C ILE A 55 -0.04 -10.24 8.17
N ALA A 56 -1.38 -10.10 8.21
CA ALA A 56 -2.11 -9.89 9.45
C ALA A 56 -1.96 -11.07 10.41
N LEU A 57 -2.10 -12.31 9.90
CA LEU A 57 -1.86 -13.52 10.70
C LEU A 57 -0.42 -13.57 11.23
N ALA A 58 0.56 -13.31 10.37
CA ALA A 58 1.97 -13.30 10.76
C ALA A 58 2.25 -12.23 11.84
N LEU A 59 1.71 -11.02 11.67
CA LEU A 59 1.89 -9.93 12.63
C LEU A 59 1.15 -10.20 13.95
N GLN A 60 -0.06 -10.77 13.92
CA GLN A 60 -0.75 -11.21 15.14
C GLN A 60 0.06 -12.25 15.90
N LEU A 61 0.64 -13.24 15.18
CA LEU A 61 1.49 -14.26 15.79
C LEU A 61 2.76 -13.67 16.41
N LEU A 62 3.36 -12.67 15.77
CA LEU A 62 4.60 -12.03 16.22
C LEU A 62 4.39 -11.02 17.35
N THR A 63 3.28 -10.29 17.33
CA THR A 63 3.04 -9.16 18.25
C THR A 63 2.01 -9.45 19.34
N GLY A 64 1.15 -10.45 19.15
CA GLY A 64 0.00 -10.72 20.02
C GLY A 64 -1.10 -9.65 19.98
N VAL A 65 -0.99 -8.66 19.10
CA VAL A 65 -1.98 -7.58 18.96
C VAL A 65 -3.13 -8.06 18.08
N TYR A 66 -4.35 -7.57 18.33
CA TYR A 66 -5.53 -7.80 17.50
C TYR A 66 -6.15 -6.46 17.09
N THR A 67 -6.65 -6.36 15.86
CA THR A 67 -7.38 -5.20 15.37
C THR A 67 -8.71 -5.06 16.13
N LEU A 68 -9.38 -6.17 16.39
CA LEU A 68 -10.56 -6.34 17.20
C LEU A 68 -10.21 -7.07 18.52
N PRO A 69 -9.93 -6.35 19.61
CA PRO A 69 -9.56 -6.98 20.88
C PRO A 69 -10.66 -7.88 21.44
N GLU A 70 -11.93 -7.60 21.14
CA GLU A 70 -13.07 -8.43 21.57
C GLU A 70 -13.02 -9.86 21.03
N LEU A 71 -12.36 -10.10 19.90
CA LEU A 71 -12.19 -11.44 19.36
C LEU A 71 -11.27 -12.30 20.23
N ALA A 72 -10.42 -11.70 21.07
CA ALA A 72 -9.59 -12.44 22.01
C ALA A 72 -10.44 -13.20 23.03
N ALA A 73 -11.65 -12.73 23.36
CA ALA A 73 -12.56 -13.43 24.28
C ALA A 73 -13.05 -14.79 23.75
N LEU A 74 -12.99 -15.03 22.42
CA LEU A 74 -13.27 -16.35 21.85
C LEU A 74 -12.21 -17.39 22.26
N THR A 75 -10.98 -16.95 22.52
CA THR A 75 -9.91 -17.83 22.99
C THR A 75 -10.20 -18.35 24.39
N GLU A 76 -10.70 -17.51 25.28
CA GLU A 76 -11.07 -17.88 26.65
C GLU A 76 -12.20 -18.93 26.69
N THR A 77 -13.14 -18.84 25.75
CA THR A 77 -14.35 -19.70 25.73
C THR A 77 -14.16 -21.02 24.98
N PHE A 78 -13.39 -21.03 23.89
CA PHE A 78 -13.24 -22.19 23.01
C PHE A 78 -11.81 -22.72 22.92
N GLY A 79 -10.88 -22.20 23.73
CA GLY A 79 -9.49 -22.61 23.76
C GLY A 79 -8.79 -22.43 22.41
N LEU A 80 -8.01 -23.43 22.00
CA LEU A 80 -7.23 -23.42 20.75
C LEU A 80 -8.11 -23.18 19.51
N ALA A 81 -9.29 -23.80 19.45
CA ALA A 81 -10.23 -23.61 18.35
C ALA A 81 -10.73 -22.15 18.30
N GLY A 82 -10.96 -21.56 19.48
CA GLY A 82 -11.28 -20.15 19.64
C GLY A 82 -10.18 -19.22 19.15
N THR A 83 -8.92 -19.55 19.43
CA THR A 83 -7.75 -18.79 18.96
C THR A 83 -7.64 -18.79 17.44
N ILE A 84 -7.75 -19.96 16.79
CA ILE A 84 -7.66 -20.06 15.33
C ILE A 84 -8.78 -19.24 14.67
N MET A 85 -10.00 -19.33 15.20
CA MET A 85 -11.12 -18.53 14.72
C MET A 85 -10.90 -17.04 14.95
N ALA A 86 -10.51 -16.64 16.16
CA ALA A 86 -10.25 -15.24 16.49
C ALA A 86 -9.18 -14.62 15.58
N MET A 87 -8.04 -15.28 15.40
CA MET A 87 -6.96 -14.81 14.53
C MET A 87 -7.42 -14.72 13.07
N SER A 88 -8.13 -15.74 12.58
CA SER A 88 -8.63 -15.75 11.21
C SER A 88 -9.61 -14.60 10.96
N LEU A 89 -10.62 -14.44 11.82
CA LEU A 89 -11.61 -13.36 11.69
C LEU A 89 -10.97 -11.97 11.82
N ASP A 90 -10.04 -11.79 12.75
CA ASP A 90 -9.32 -10.53 12.91
C ASP A 90 -8.43 -10.23 11.69
N ALA A 91 -7.79 -11.25 11.12
CA ALA A 91 -6.98 -11.12 9.91
C ALA A 91 -7.83 -10.74 8.70
N LEU A 92 -9.07 -11.25 8.56
CA LEU A 92 -9.99 -10.82 7.50
C LEU A 92 -10.34 -9.33 7.61
N VAL A 93 -10.65 -8.85 8.82
CA VAL A 93 -10.97 -7.44 9.06
C VAL A 93 -9.75 -6.56 8.79
N THR A 94 -8.59 -6.99 9.27
CA THR A 94 -7.31 -6.30 9.04
C THR A 94 -6.98 -6.22 7.54
N ALA A 95 -7.16 -7.31 6.80
CA ALA A 95 -6.94 -7.37 5.36
C ALA A 95 -7.86 -6.42 4.59
N LEU A 96 -9.14 -6.34 4.99
CA LEU A 96 -10.09 -5.40 4.41
C LEU A 96 -9.64 -3.95 4.64
N LEU A 97 -9.21 -3.62 5.86
CA LEU A 97 -8.73 -2.28 6.19
C LEU A 97 -7.43 -1.93 5.45
N ILE A 98 -6.51 -2.89 5.27
CA ILE A 98 -5.31 -2.72 4.44
C ILE A 98 -5.71 -2.44 2.98
N MET A 99 -6.67 -3.19 2.43
CA MET A 99 -7.19 -2.96 1.09
C MET A 99 -7.76 -1.54 0.97
N VAL A 100 -8.63 -1.12 1.90
CA VAL A 100 -9.20 0.23 1.93
C VAL A 100 -8.09 1.29 2.02
N GLY A 101 -7.10 1.09 2.89
CA GLY A 101 -5.96 1.99 3.01
C GLY A 101 -5.14 2.10 1.71
N SER A 102 -4.86 0.97 1.06
CA SER A 102 -4.13 0.96 -0.21
C SER A 102 -4.90 1.67 -1.33
N LEU A 103 -6.22 1.45 -1.42
CA LEU A 103 -7.09 2.14 -2.38
C LEU A 103 -7.16 3.64 -2.06
N ALA A 104 -7.26 4.02 -0.79
CA ALA A 104 -7.27 5.42 -0.39
C ALA A 104 -5.97 6.13 -0.79
N LEU A 105 -4.80 5.51 -0.57
CA LEU A 105 -3.52 6.07 -0.99
C LEU A 105 -3.45 6.27 -2.51
N ARG A 106 -3.93 5.29 -3.29
CA ARG A 106 -3.99 5.40 -4.76
C ARG A 106 -4.99 6.46 -5.24
N ALA A 107 -6.14 6.54 -4.59
CA ALA A 107 -7.16 7.54 -4.88
C ALA A 107 -6.70 8.96 -4.56
N LEU A 108 -5.86 9.15 -3.53
CA LEU A 108 -5.23 10.43 -3.19
C LEU A 108 -4.08 10.80 -4.15
N ALA A 109 -3.39 9.82 -4.72
CA ALA A 109 -2.30 10.05 -5.66
C ALA A 109 -2.80 10.65 -7.01
N LEU A 110 -3.95 10.20 -7.51
CA LEU A 110 -4.54 10.70 -8.76
C LEU A 110 -4.78 12.23 -8.80
N PRO A 111 -5.48 12.85 -7.84
CA PRO A 111 -5.66 14.30 -7.81
C PRO A 111 -4.34 15.04 -7.56
N ALA A 112 -3.40 14.45 -6.82
CA ALA A 112 -2.08 15.05 -6.61
C ALA A 112 -1.27 15.16 -7.91
N ILE A 113 -1.30 14.13 -8.76
CA ILE A 113 -0.63 14.13 -10.07
C ILE A 113 -1.27 15.19 -10.99
N LYS A 114 -2.61 15.23 -11.07
CA LYS A 114 -3.31 16.23 -11.89
C LYS A 114 -3.03 17.67 -11.44
N GLY A 115 -3.02 17.93 -10.13
CA GLY A 115 -2.69 19.25 -9.59
C GLY A 115 -1.25 19.68 -9.94
N PHE A 116 -0.30 18.74 -9.90
CA PHE A 116 1.09 18.99 -10.28
C PHE A 116 1.23 19.29 -11.78
N GLU A 117 0.57 18.52 -12.64
CA GLU A 117 0.56 18.73 -14.09
C GLU A 117 -0.05 20.10 -14.46
N LEU A 118 -1.17 20.47 -13.85
CA LEU A 118 -1.79 21.80 -14.02
C LEU A 118 -0.87 22.94 -13.57
N THR A 119 -0.10 22.73 -12.50
CA THR A 119 0.87 23.73 -12.03
C THR A 119 2.04 23.87 -13.00
N GLN A 120 2.52 22.77 -13.60
CA GLN A 120 3.57 22.82 -14.62
C GLN A 120 3.11 23.49 -15.90
N THR A 121 1.91 23.17 -16.40
CA THR A 121 1.36 23.80 -17.61
C THR A 121 1.09 25.30 -17.40
N PHE A 122 0.63 25.70 -16.21
CA PHE A 122 0.49 27.11 -15.85
C PHE A 122 1.82 27.86 -15.85
N LYS A 123 2.88 27.28 -15.24
CA LYS A 123 4.22 27.87 -15.25
C LYS A 123 4.81 27.96 -16.66
N ALA A 124 4.64 26.92 -17.47
CA ALA A 124 5.09 26.90 -18.86
C ALA A 124 4.37 27.97 -19.69
N GLY A 125 3.05 28.12 -19.52
CA GLY A 125 2.26 29.15 -20.18
C GLY A 125 2.67 30.58 -19.76
N MET A 126 2.97 30.81 -18.49
CA MET A 126 3.48 32.12 -18.03
C MET A 126 4.86 32.44 -18.61
N SER A 127 5.77 31.45 -18.66
CA SER A 127 7.10 31.63 -19.28
C SER A 127 7.00 31.99 -20.76
N GLN A 128 6.04 31.39 -21.48
CA GLN A 128 5.82 31.63 -22.91
C GLN A 128 5.13 32.99 -23.17
N ALA A 129 4.25 33.43 -22.28
CA ALA A 129 3.66 34.76 -22.31
C ALA A 129 4.72 35.86 -22.05
N GLN A 130 5.67 35.62 -21.16
CA GLN A 130 6.77 36.54 -20.86
C GLN A 130 7.74 36.70 -22.04
N SER A 131 8.14 35.61 -22.68
CA SER A 131 9.02 35.66 -23.87
C SER A 131 8.37 36.40 -25.06
N THR A 132 7.04 36.34 -25.16
CA THR A 132 6.29 37.02 -26.23
C THR A 132 6.22 38.53 -25.99
N GLN A 133 6.18 38.99 -24.73
CA GLN A 133 6.20 40.42 -24.41
C GLN A 133 7.59 41.06 -24.59
N GLU A 134 8.68 40.36 -24.26
CA GLU A 134 10.05 40.83 -24.51
C GLU A 134 10.33 41.00 -26.01
N GLN A 135 9.93 40.04 -26.85
CA GLN A 135 10.09 40.13 -28.32
C GLN A 135 9.26 41.25 -28.97
N GLN A 136 8.16 41.68 -28.34
CA GLN A 136 7.33 42.77 -28.83
C GLN A 136 7.86 44.15 -28.39
N HIS A 137 8.65 44.20 -27.32
CA HIS A 137 9.30 45.43 -26.84
C HIS A 137 10.61 45.75 -27.58
N ASP A 138 11.30 44.74 -28.14
CA ASP A 138 12.52 44.93 -28.95
C ASP A 138 12.23 45.24 -30.44
N ASN A 139 10.99 45.05 -30.91
CA ASN A 139 10.57 45.34 -32.29
C ASN A 139 9.81 46.67 -32.44
N ALA A 140 9.75 47.50 -31.40
CA ALA A 140 9.13 48.83 -31.39
C ALA A 140 10.20 49.93 -31.29
#